data_AF-A0A517ZG21-F1
#
_entry.id   AF-A0A517ZG21-F1
#
_cell.length_a   1.000
_cell.length_b   1.000
_cell.length_c   1.000
_cell.angle_alpha   90.00
_cell.angle_beta   90.00
_cell.angle_gamma   90.00
#
_symmetry.space_group_name_H-M   'P 1'
#
loop_
_entity.id
_entity.type
_entity.pdbx_description
1 polymer ?
#
loop_
_entity_poly.entity_id
_entity_poly.type
_entity_poly.pdbx_seq_one_letter_code
_entity_poly.pdbx_strand_id
1 'polypeptide(L)'
;MMPVFAVFIAGIMEFGHAYLVINTLNAAAKRAARYGAVEDISTSDVVAKANSILVAARAASDATIYVKDASVFDTEGVDPDQISYSSLPDIELLDAEDRQLYVVRIEVNYDDVALMPPFWAKNIRLSGQSVMRHE
;
A
#
# COMPACT_ATOMS: atom_id res chain seq x y z
N MET A 1 -18.11 -35.28 -6.65
CA MET A 1 -16.84 -34.71 -7.17
C MET A 1 -16.96 -33.22 -7.50
N MET A 2 -18.04 -32.74 -8.13
CA MET A 2 -18.26 -31.32 -8.44
C MET A 2 -18.04 -30.29 -7.30
N PRO A 3 -18.47 -30.51 -6.04
CA PRO A 3 -18.36 -29.46 -5.02
C PRO A 3 -16.91 -29.20 -4.57
N VAL A 4 -16.07 -30.24 -4.49
CA VAL A 4 -14.66 -30.09 -4.11
C VAL A 4 -13.86 -29.39 -5.20
N PHE A 5 -14.14 -29.73 -6.46
CA PHE A 5 -13.49 -29.10 -7.61
C PHE A 5 -13.86 -27.61 -7.75
N ALA A 6 -15.12 -27.25 -7.49
CA ALA A 6 -15.55 -25.85 -7.50
C ALA A 6 -14.87 -25.01 -6.41
N VAL A 7 -14.75 -25.54 -5.18
CA VAL A 7 -14.01 -24.89 -4.09
C VAL A 7 -12.52 -24.71 -4.43
N PHE A 8 -11.93 -25.69 -5.12
CA PHE A 8 -10.54 -25.60 -5.56
C PHE A 8 -10.33 -24.50 -6.61
N ILE A 9 -11.19 -24.42 -7.63
CA ILE A 9 -11.14 -23.35 -8.64
C ILE A 9 -11.37 -21.98 -7.99
N ALA A 10 -12.34 -21.89 -7.08
CA ALA A 10 -12.60 -20.69 -6.29
C ALA A 10 -11.33 -20.22 -5.55
N GLY A 11 -10.60 -21.14 -4.91
CA GLY A 11 -9.33 -20.83 -4.25
C GLY A 11 -8.25 -20.30 -5.20
N ILE A 12 -8.10 -20.88 -6.39
CA ILE A 12 -7.12 -20.40 -7.40
C ILE A 12 -7.47 -18.99 -7.88
N MET A 13 -8.73 -18.73 -8.21
CA MET A 13 -9.17 -17.41 -8.67
C MET A 13 -8.95 -16.34 -7.60
N GLU A 14 -9.31 -16.66 -6.37
CA GLU A 14 -9.15 -15.78 -5.22
C GLU A 14 -7.68 -15.46 -4.95
N PHE A 15 -6.79 -16.46 -4.98
CA PHE A 15 -5.35 -16.23 -4.84
C PHE A 15 -4.78 -15.35 -5.96
N GLY A 16 -5.20 -15.58 -7.21
CA GLY A 16 -4.82 -14.75 -8.35
C GLY A 16 -5.29 -13.31 -8.20
N HIS A 17 -6.52 -13.11 -7.70
CA HIS A 17 -7.06 -11.79 -7.42
C HIS A 17 -6.26 -11.06 -6.33
N ALA A 18 -6.00 -11.71 -5.19
CA ALA A 18 -5.20 -11.15 -4.11
C ALA A 18 -3.79 -10.73 -4.59
N TYR A 19 -3.15 -11.56 -5.42
CA TYR A 19 -1.84 -11.24 -5.99
C TYR A 19 -1.90 -10.01 -6.92
N LEU A 20 -2.96 -9.87 -7.72
CA LEU A 20 -3.18 -8.69 -8.56
C LEU A 20 -3.39 -7.43 -7.70
N VAL A 21 -4.17 -7.53 -6.62
CA VAL A 21 -4.38 -6.43 -5.67
C VAL A 21 -3.03 -6.00 -5.08
N ILE A 22 -2.23 -6.92 -4.53
CA ILE A 22 -0.90 -6.61 -3.96
C ILE A 22 -0.01 -5.89 -4.98
N ASN A 23 0.06 -6.39 -6.22
CA ASN A 23 0.86 -5.76 -7.26
C ASN A 23 0.36 -4.35 -7.60
N THR A 24 -0.95 -4.14 -7.58
CA THR A 24 -1.56 -2.84 -7.81
C THR A 24 -1.26 -1.88 -6.66
N LEU A 25 -1.36 -2.32 -5.40
CA LEU A 25 -0.99 -1.54 -4.22
C LEU A 25 0.48 -1.09 -4.29
N ASN A 26 1.39 -2.02 -4.62
CA ASN A 26 2.81 -1.72 -4.80
C ASN A 26 3.07 -0.72 -5.93
N ALA A 27 2.40 -0.89 -7.07
CA ALA A 27 2.53 0.03 -8.20
C ALA A 27 1.97 1.42 -7.87
N ALA A 28 0.85 1.49 -7.15
CA ALA A 28 0.23 2.74 -6.70
C ALA A 28 1.15 3.46 -5.71
N ALA A 29 1.65 2.78 -4.67
CA ALA A 29 2.57 3.33 -3.69
C ALA A 29 3.84 3.88 -4.37
N LYS A 30 4.44 3.14 -5.29
CA LYS A 30 5.65 3.57 -6.01
C LYS A 30 5.42 4.77 -6.92
N ARG A 31 4.28 4.85 -7.60
CA ARG A 31 3.94 5.99 -8.47
C ARG A 31 3.58 7.23 -7.66
N ALA A 32 2.86 7.06 -6.55
CA ALA A 32 2.53 8.14 -5.63
C ALA A 32 3.78 8.69 -4.94
N ALA A 33 4.68 7.81 -4.46
CA ALA A 33 5.98 8.23 -3.94
C ALA A 33 6.78 8.99 -5.00
N ARG A 34 6.91 8.48 -6.23
CA ARG A 34 7.60 9.25 -7.30
C ARG A 34 7.00 10.63 -7.56
N TYR A 35 5.69 10.77 -7.37
CA TYR A 35 5.01 12.04 -7.57
C TYR A 35 5.28 13.02 -6.41
N GLY A 36 5.33 12.54 -5.16
CA GLY A 36 5.68 13.34 -3.99
C GLY A 36 7.17 13.61 -3.80
N ALA A 37 8.03 13.04 -4.66
CA ALA A 37 9.47 13.30 -4.62
C ALA A 37 9.83 14.62 -5.31
N VAL A 38 8.86 15.32 -5.90
CA VAL A 38 9.05 16.59 -6.59
C VAL A 38 8.67 17.73 -5.64
N GLU A 39 9.39 18.85 -5.71
CA GLU A 39 9.05 20.11 -5.07
C GLU A 39 7.58 20.54 -5.30
N ASP A 40 7.03 21.31 -4.34
CA ASP A 40 5.67 21.87 -4.35
C ASP A 40 4.51 20.86 -4.35
N ILE A 41 4.76 19.58 -4.03
CA ILE A 41 3.71 18.57 -3.90
C ILE A 41 3.35 18.34 -2.44
N SER A 42 2.07 18.47 -2.10
CA SER A 42 1.58 18.18 -0.75
C SER A 42 1.37 16.68 -0.53
N THR A 43 1.36 16.29 0.74
CA THR A 43 0.97 14.95 1.15
C THR A 43 -0.44 14.61 0.66
N SER A 44 -1.35 15.59 0.63
CA SER A 44 -2.71 15.40 0.14
C SER A 44 -2.76 15.05 -1.37
N ASP A 45 -1.86 15.62 -2.17
CA ASP A 45 -1.76 15.35 -3.61
C ASP A 45 -1.20 13.94 -3.87
N VAL A 46 -0.25 13.49 -3.05
CA VAL A 46 0.27 12.11 -3.08
C VAL A 46 -0.82 11.11 -2.76
N VAL A 47 -1.62 11.37 -1.72
CA VAL A 47 -2.77 10.54 -1.35
C VAL A 47 -3.80 10.52 -2.48
N ALA A 48 -4.12 11.68 -3.05
CA ALA A 48 -5.04 11.77 -4.20
C ALA A 48 -4.52 10.98 -5.41
N LYS A 49 -3.21 11.04 -5.67
CA LYS A 49 -2.58 10.29 -6.76
C LYS A 49 -2.65 8.79 -6.52
N ALA A 50 -2.31 8.32 -5.32
CA ALA A 50 -2.44 6.92 -4.95
C ALA A 50 -3.90 6.44 -5.12
N ASN A 51 -4.87 7.19 -4.58
CA ASN A 51 -6.28 6.86 -4.69
C ASN A 51 -6.76 6.80 -6.15
N SER A 52 -6.33 7.74 -7.01
CA SER A 52 -6.68 7.73 -8.44
C SER A 52 -6.26 6.44 -9.16
N ILE A 53 -5.12 5.86 -8.78
CA ILE A 53 -4.62 4.60 -9.35
C ILE A 53 -5.43 3.41 -8.82
N LEU A 54 -5.76 3.40 -7.53
CA LEU A 54 -6.53 2.33 -6.91
C LEU A 54 -7.97 2.26 -7.44
N VAL A 55 -8.61 3.42 -7.60
CA VAL A 55 -9.95 3.55 -8.20
C VAL A 55 -9.94 3.10 -9.66
N ALA A 56 -8.96 3.54 -10.45
CA ALA A 56 -8.84 3.14 -11.85
C ALA A 56 -8.64 1.63 -12.01
N ALA A 57 -7.88 1.01 -11.11
CA ALA A 57 -7.64 -0.43 -11.11
C ALA A 57 -8.77 -1.25 -10.45
N ARG A 58 -9.77 -0.58 -9.83
CA ARG A 58 -10.82 -1.21 -9.00
C ARG A 58 -10.24 -2.18 -7.95
N ALA A 59 -9.07 -1.84 -7.43
CA ALA A 59 -8.31 -2.76 -6.58
C ALA A 59 -8.67 -2.62 -5.10
N ALA A 60 -9.05 -1.42 -4.65
CA ALA A 60 -9.51 -1.16 -3.29
C ALA A 60 -10.16 0.24 -3.21
N SER A 61 -11.44 0.32 -2.86
CA SER A 61 -12.13 1.59 -2.58
C SER A 61 -11.81 2.15 -1.20
N ASP A 62 -11.57 1.26 -0.23
CA ASP A 62 -11.42 1.59 1.19
C ASP A 62 -9.98 1.37 1.69
N ALA A 63 -9.00 1.55 0.80
CA ALA A 63 -7.60 1.44 1.18
C ALA A 63 -7.17 2.64 2.05
N THR A 64 -6.49 2.34 3.16
CA THR A 64 -5.85 3.35 3.99
C THR A 64 -4.48 3.69 3.42
N ILE A 65 -4.28 4.96 3.07
CA ILE A 65 -3.00 5.47 2.53
C ILE A 65 -2.31 6.26 3.63
N TYR A 66 -1.07 5.91 3.92
CA TYR A 66 -0.20 6.56 4.88
C TYR A 66 0.98 7.20 4.13
N VAL A 67 1.28 8.46 4.47
CA VAL A 67 2.49 9.16 4.06
C VAL A 67 3.20 9.56 5.34
N LYS A 68 4.33 8.91 5.62
CA LYS A 68 5.01 9.01 6.91
C LYS A 68 6.47 9.40 6.72
N ASP A 69 7.03 10.06 7.72
CA ASP A 69 8.47 10.25 7.81
C ASP A 69 9.17 8.89 7.90
N ALA A 70 10.23 8.74 7.12
CA ALA A 70 10.96 7.49 6.98
C ALA A 70 12.45 7.65 7.34
N SER A 71 12.79 8.66 8.16
CA SER A 71 14.12 8.89 8.72
C SER A 71 14.66 7.70 9.51
N VAL A 72 13.78 6.83 10.01
CA VAL A 72 14.13 5.56 10.63
C VAL A 72 14.99 4.67 9.72
N PHE A 73 14.88 4.80 8.40
CA PHE A 73 15.69 4.04 7.44
C PHE A 73 17.07 4.65 7.16
N ASP A 74 17.37 5.86 7.64
CA ASP A 74 18.74 6.41 7.60
C ASP A 74 19.64 5.80 8.69
N THR A 75 19.08 5.04 9.65
CA THR A 75 19.85 4.33 10.68
C THR A 75 20.20 2.91 10.22
N GLU A 76 21.48 2.53 10.32
CA GLU A 76 21.94 1.19 9.96
C GLU A 76 21.31 0.10 10.87
N GLY A 77 20.89 -1.02 10.26
CA GLY A 77 20.41 -2.20 10.99
C GLY A 77 18.91 -2.22 11.32
N VAL A 78 18.13 -1.28 10.81
CA VAL A 78 16.67 -1.31 10.97
C VAL A 78 16.04 -2.36 10.05
N ASP A 79 15.33 -3.32 10.64
CA ASP A 79 14.55 -4.32 9.92
C ASP A 79 13.17 -3.74 9.53
N PRO A 80 12.86 -3.59 8.23
CA PRO A 80 11.59 -3.06 7.76
C PRO A 80 10.36 -3.86 8.22
N ASP A 81 10.54 -5.13 8.58
CA ASP A 81 9.46 -6.02 9.01
C ASP A 81 9.09 -5.84 10.49
N GLN A 82 9.95 -5.19 11.29
CA GLN A 82 9.71 -4.91 12.71
C GLN A 82 9.14 -3.50 12.96
N ILE A 83 8.99 -2.68 11.90
CA ILE A 83 8.50 -1.30 12.02
C ILE A 83 6.98 -1.28 11.99
N SER A 84 6.39 -0.61 12.98
CA SER A 84 4.97 -0.24 12.96
C SER A 84 4.79 1.06 12.17
N TYR A 85 4.53 0.92 10.87
CA TYR A 85 4.35 2.06 9.96
C TYR A 85 3.18 2.97 10.32
N SER A 86 2.15 2.45 10.97
CA SER A 86 1.01 3.24 11.46
C SER A 86 1.38 4.20 12.60
N SER A 87 2.45 3.89 13.35
CA SER A 87 2.93 4.73 14.47
C SER A 87 4.07 5.67 14.08
N LEU A 88 4.52 5.66 12.83
CA LEU A 88 5.47 6.65 12.34
C LEU A 88 4.81 8.04 12.31
N PRO A 89 5.59 9.12 12.54
CA PRO A 89 5.06 10.46 12.48
C PRO A 89 4.60 10.79 11.05
N ASP A 90 3.45 11.45 10.94
CA ASP A 90 2.98 12.01 9.68
C ASP A 90 3.93 13.12 9.23
N ILE A 91 4.18 13.19 7.92
CA ILE A 91 4.99 14.24 7.30
C ILE A 91 4.13 14.98 6.28
N GLU A 92 4.25 16.31 6.27
CA GLU A 92 3.75 17.14 5.18
C GLU A 92 4.89 17.38 4.21
N LEU A 93 4.73 16.95 2.95
CA LEU A 93 5.80 17.01 1.96
C LEU A 93 6.15 18.46 1.57
N LEU A 94 5.22 19.41 1.70
CA LEU A 94 5.52 20.84 1.49
C LEU A 94 6.49 21.43 2.53
N ASP A 95 6.50 20.86 3.73
CA ASP A 95 7.35 21.31 4.84
C ASP A 95 8.58 20.40 5.03
N ALA A 96 8.78 19.43 4.14
CA ALA A 96 9.87 18.47 4.23
C ALA A 96 11.22 19.12 3.87
N GLU A 97 12.28 18.70 4.54
CA GLU A 97 13.64 19.13 4.20
C GLU A 97 14.10 18.46 2.89
N ASP A 98 14.95 19.17 2.13
CA ASP A 98 15.58 18.61 0.93
C ASP A 98 16.30 17.29 1.29
N ARG A 99 16.06 16.24 0.49
CA ARG A 99 16.62 14.88 0.64
C ARG A 99 16.08 14.07 1.83
N GLN A 100 15.06 14.54 2.54
CA GLN A 100 14.40 13.81 3.62
C GLN A 100 13.70 12.56 3.09
N LEU A 101 13.84 11.43 3.80
CA LEU A 101 13.17 10.18 3.46
C LEU A 101 11.73 10.18 3.94
N TYR A 102 10.81 9.76 3.07
CA TYR A 102 9.42 9.48 3.43
C TYR A 102 8.95 8.16 2.81
N VAL A 103 7.91 7.58 3.40
CA VAL A 103 7.31 6.33 2.97
C VAL A 103 5.85 6.55 2.61
N VAL A 104 5.47 6.06 1.44
CA VAL A 104 4.06 5.92 1.04
C VAL A 104 3.68 4.46 1.22
N ARG A 105 2.74 4.20 2.12
CA ARG A 105 2.22 2.85 2.40
C ARG A 105 0.72 2.82 2.19
N ILE A 106 0.24 1.80 1.52
CA ILE A 106 -1.17 1.59 1.21
C ILE A 106 -1.57 0.26 1.82
N GLU A 107 -2.58 0.25 2.68
CA GLU A 107 -3.11 -0.95 3.33
C GLU A 107 -4.59 -1.14 2.99
N VAL A 108 -5.00 -2.38 2.75
CA VAL A 108 -6.41 -2.75 2.63
C VAL A 108 -6.65 -4.05 3.37
N ASN A 109 -7.80 -4.20 4.01
CA ASN A 109 -8.15 -5.51 4.56
C ASN A 109 -8.50 -6.44 3.41
N TYR A 110 -8.03 -7.67 3.51
CA TYR A 110 -8.28 -8.67 2.49
C TYR A 110 -9.79 -8.93 2.30
N ASP A 111 -10.57 -8.88 3.38
CA ASP A 111 -12.03 -9.06 3.34
C ASP A 111 -12.76 -8.00 2.50
N ASP A 112 -12.16 -6.81 2.33
CA ASP A 112 -12.75 -5.69 1.55
C ASP A 112 -12.53 -5.85 0.04
N VAL A 113 -11.60 -6.71 -0.37
CA VAL A 113 -11.21 -6.94 -1.77
C VAL A 113 -11.44 -8.38 -2.22
N ALA A 114 -11.71 -9.31 -1.31
CA ALA A 114 -11.92 -10.71 -1.64
C ALA A 114 -13.13 -10.89 -2.57
N LEU A 115 -12.99 -11.71 -3.61
CA LEU A 115 -14.12 -12.10 -4.47
C LEU A 115 -15.03 -13.09 -3.76
N MET A 116 -14.41 -13.99 -2.99
CA MET A 116 -15.09 -14.92 -2.10
C MET A 116 -14.31 -15.00 -0.79
N PRO A 117 -14.73 -14.30 0.27
CA PRO A 117 -14.02 -14.28 1.54
C PRO A 117 -13.85 -15.71 2.07
N PRO A 118 -12.62 -16.24 2.08
CA PRO A 118 -12.38 -17.58 2.57
C PRO A 118 -12.63 -17.62 4.07
N PHE A 119 -13.31 -18.67 4.55
CA PHE A 119 -13.46 -18.91 5.99
C PHE A 119 -12.11 -19.09 6.72
N TRP A 120 -11.03 -19.35 5.97
CA TRP A 120 -9.70 -19.69 6.45
C TRP A 120 -8.68 -18.55 6.40
N ALA A 121 -8.94 -17.44 5.70
CA ALA A 121 -8.03 -16.29 5.60
C ALA A 121 -8.75 -15.00 5.98
N LYS A 122 -9.14 -14.92 7.26
CA LYS A 122 -9.78 -13.74 7.86
C LYS A 122 -8.72 -12.82 8.47
N ASN A 123 -9.00 -11.51 8.53
CA ASN A 123 -8.13 -10.51 9.17
C ASN A 123 -6.72 -10.39 8.59
N ILE A 124 -6.53 -10.76 7.32
CA ILE A 124 -5.27 -10.51 6.63
C ILE A 124 -5.30 -9.08 6.10
N ARG A 125 -4.20 -8.33 6.28
CA ARG A 125 -4.04 -7.00 5.68
C ARG A 125 -3.09 -7.12 4.51
N LEU A 126 -3.53 -6.67 3.34
CA LEU A 126 -2.69 -6.53 2.16
C LEU A 126 -2.05 -5.15 2.20
N SER A 127 -0.74 -5.09 2.01
CA SER A 127 -0.01 -3.82 2.01
C SER A 127 0.91 -3.70 0.81
N GLY A 128 1.00 -2.49 0.26
CA GLY A 128 2.04 -2.09 -0.66
C GLY A 128 2.77 -0.86 -0.13
N GLN A 129 4.08 -0.77 -0.37
CA GLN A 129 4.88 0.35 0.15
C GLN A 129 5.99 0.78 -0.80
N SER A 130 6.36 2.05 -0.71
CA SER A 130 7.52 2.61 -1.40
C SER A 130 8.14 3.71 -0.55
N VAL A 131 9.46 3.70 -0.44
CA VAL A 131 10.25 4.74 0.24
C VAL A 131 10.94 5.58 -0.83
N MET A 132 10.93 6.90 -0.69
CA MET A 132 11.66 7.83 -1.56
C MET A 132 12.26 8.98 -0.76
N ARG A 133 13.24 9.64 -1.37
CA ARG A 133 13.76 10.93 -0.91
C ARG A 133 12.95 12.04 -1.56
N HIS A 134 12.60 13.05 -0.80
CA HIS A 134 12.08 14.30 -1.32
C HIS A 134 13.22 15.06 -2.03
N GLU A 135 12.93 15.69 -3.16
CA GLU A 135 13.84 16.54 -3.94
C GLU A 135 13.27 17.95 -4.04
#